data_AF-A0A9D2EW62-F1
#
_entry.id   AF-A0A9D2EW62-F1
#
_cell.length_a   1.000
_cell.length_b   1.000
_cell.length_c   1.000
_cell.angle_alpha   90.00
_cell.angle_beta   90.00
_cell.angle_gamma   90.00
#
_symmetry.space_group_name_H-M   'P 1'
#
loop_
_entity.id
_entity.type
_entity.pdbx_description
1 polymer ?
#
loop_
_entity_poly.entity_id
_entity_poly.type
_entity_poly.pdbx_seq_one_letter_code
_entity_poly.pdbx_strand_id
1 'polypeptide(L)'
;MPSGIFSEPAGSEELDALIREYIREAEANSEEGVVIVPDVPVSGTLSYERFRELMDQVNRLIGGHSAYDPEYLEHSTRVPQTYEGALEEYSAIVEKDRYTGAFARIFCDYMGLLLSLLPVFLAVARILKDKREQASQVIWSKRASSSCIILSRYLAALAMTMLPVILTAACCHFRCASAAAAAGIPADQLAFVKYIAGWLLPGAAFTLAAGFLISELTEGIWAVLFHGLFWFYSIFQSFTGLNGNFGLKFVPRFNSFGNTELFFSQLSDLIVNRIVYLALAVLLIMLCVPVYSWKRRGGGIHYGKLCKSRHGSL
;
A
#
# COMPACT_ATOMS: atom_id res chain seq x y z
N MET A 1 -7.10 23.18 -31.42
CA MET A 1 -8.24 23.77 -30.69
C MET A 1 -9.51 23.35 -31.41
N PRO A 2 -10.37 22.49 -30.84
CA PRO A 2 -11.72 22.35 -31.34
C PRO A 2 -12.56 23.50 -30.76
N SER A 3 -12.92 24.43 -31.63
CA SER A 3 -13.91 25.47 -31.39
C SER A 3 -15.31 24.83 -31.37
N GLY A 4 -15.95 24.71 -30.20
CA GLY A 4 -17.32 24.17 -30.19
C GLY A 4 -18.01 23.88 -28.86
N ILE A 5 -17.55 24.37 -27.71
CA ILE A 5 -18.23 24.10 -26.42
C ILE A 5 -18.15 25.33 -25.49
N PHE A 6 -18.75 26.44 -25.89
CA PHE A 6 -18.97 27.57 -24.99
C PHE A 6 -20.44 27.98 -25.12
N SER A 7 -21.23 27.76 -24.07
CA SER A 7 -22.60 28.26 -23.97
C SER A 7 -22.68 29.37 -22.92
N GLU A 8 -23.81 30.09 -22.91
CA GLU A 8 -24.11 31.03 -21.83
C GLU A 8 -24.14 30.28 -20.48
N PRO A 9 -23.63 30.89 -19.39
CA PRO A 9 -23.66 30.27 -18.08
C PRO A 9 -25.12 30.06 -17.63
N ALA A 10 -25.41 28.88 -17.08
CA ALA A 10 -26.73 28.55 -16.52
C ALA A 10 -27.19 29.63 -15.53
N GLY A 11 -28.45 30.06 -15.63
CA GLY A 11 -29.04 31.01 -14.69
C GLY A 11 -29.09 30.42 -13.26
N SER A 12 -29.17 31.25 -12.21
CA SER A 12 -29.11 30.72 -10.82
C SER A 12 -30.21 29.71 -10.51
N GLU A 13 -31.40 29.86 -11.10
CA GLU A 13 -32.50 28.90 -10.97
C GLU A 13 -32.23 27.56 -11.68
N GLU A 14 -31.54 27.60 -12.82
CA GLU A 14 -31.18 26.43 -13.62
C GLU A 14 -30.09 25.62 -12.91
N LEU A 15 -29.07 26.29 -12.35
CA LEU A 15 -28.06 25.66 -11.52
C LEU A 15 -28.66 25.04 -10.25
N ASP A 16 -29.58 25.74 -9.60
CA ASP A 16 -30.30 25.25 -8.43
C ASP A 16 -31.15 24.01 -8.72
N ALA A 17 -31.78 23.96 -9.89
CA ALA A 17 -32.52 22.79 -10.37
C ALA A 17 -31.57 21.61 -10.62
N LEU A 18 -30.44 21.87 -11.29
CA LEU A 18 -29.39 20.91 -11.57
C LEU A 18 -28.79 20.29 -10.30
N ILE A 19 -28.52 21.10 -9.28
CA ILE A 19 -28.02 20.62 -7.98
C ILE A 19 -29.06 19.73 -7.29
N ARG A 20 -30.34 20.13 -7.32
CA ARG A 20 -31.43 19.33 -6.72
C ARG A 20 -31.62 17.99 -7.43
N GLU A 21 -31.51 17.97 -8.75
CA GLU A 21 -31.58 16.75 -9.55
C GLU A 21 -30.39 15.84 -9.28
N TYR A 22 -29.17 16.38 -9.26
CA TYR A 22 -27.96 15.64 -8.89
C TYR A 22 -28.06 15.01 -7.50
N ILE A 23 -28.51 15.76 -6.49
CA ILE A 23 -28.68 15.22 -5.13
C ILE A 23 -29.69 14.07 -5.14
N ARG A 24 -30.82 14.23 -5.83
CA ARG A 24 -31.85 13.19 -5.93
C ARG A 24 -31.33 11.92 -6.61
N GLU A 25 -30.60 12.06 -7.72
CA GLU A 25 -30.00 10.91 -8.41
C GLU A 25 -28.91 10.24 -7.57
N ALA A 26 -28.06 11.02 -6.90
CA ALA A 26 -27.03 10.50 -6.02
C ALA A 26 -27.62 9.72 -4.83
N GLU A 27 -28.73 10.19 -4.26
CA GLU A 27 -29.47 9.47 -3.22
C GLU A 27 -30.09 8.17 -3.75
N ALA A 28 -30.70 8.22 -4.94
CA ALA A 28 -31.34 7.06 -5.58
C ALA A 28 -30.34 5.97 -6.00
N ASN A 29 -29.15 6.36 -6.45
CA ASN A 29 -28.11 5.46 -6.96
C ASN A 29 -27.02 5.12 -5.91
N SER A 30 -27.24 5.49 -4.65
CA SER A 30 -26.27 5.33 -3.57
C SER A 30 -25.82 3.87 -3.34
N GLU A 31 -26.66 2.88 -3.66
CA GLU A 31 -26.33 1.45 -3.57
C GLU A 31 -25.60 0.89 -4.82
N GLU A 32 -25.80 1.49 -6.00
CA GLU A 32 -25.21 1.01 -7.26
C GLU A 32 -23.85 1.65 -7.58
N GLY A 33 -23.48 2.72 -6.86
CA GLY A 33 -22.20 3.41 -7.04
C GLY A 33 -22.10 4.22 -8.34
N VAL A 34 -23.22 4.45 -9.02
CA VAL A 34 -23.29 5.26 -10.24
C VAL A 34 -23.44 6.73 -9.85
N VAL A 35 -22.36 7.50 -10.01
CA VAL A 35 -22.38 8.96 -9.87
C VAL A 35 -22.55 9.58 -11.25
N ILE A 36 -23.78 10.00 -11.58
CA ILE A 36 -24.05 10.81 -12.76
C ILE A 36 -23.60 12.23 -12.41
N VAL A 37 -22.46 12.65 -12.94
CA VAL A 37 -22.02 14.04 -12.79
C VAL A 37 -22.80 14.86 -13.82
N PRO A 38 -23.54 15.89 -13.40
CA PRO A 38 -24.25 16.73 -14.34
C PRO A 38 -23.27 17.39 -15.31
N ASP A 39 -23.63 17.40 -16.59
CA ASP A 39 -22.86 18.10 -17.62
C ASP A 39 -23.12 19.60 -17.48
N VAL A 40 -22.27 20.28 -16.70
CA VAL A 40 -22.33 21.73 -16.53
C VAL A 40 -21.50 22.36 -17.64
N PRO A 41 -22.11 23.15 -18.53
CA PRO A 41 -21.36 23.77 -19.61
C PRO A 41 -20.32 24.74 -19.06
N VAL A 42 -19.15 24.75 -19.70
CA VAL A 42 -18.07 25.68 -19.35
C VAL A 42 -18.51 27.10 -19.70
N SER A 43 -18.51 27.98 -18.70
CA SER A 43 -18.85 29.39 -18.90
C SER A 43 -17.89 30.04 -19.90
N GLY A 44 -18.42 30.59 -21.01
CA GLY A 44 -17.63 31.33 -21.98
C GLY A 44 -17.04 32.65 -21.47
N THR A 45 -17.44 33.12 -20.28
CA THR A 45 -17.00 34.38 -19.68
C THR A 45 -15.98 34.21 -18.55
N LEU A 46 -15.75 32.97 -18.08
CA LEU A 46 -14.86 32.70 -16.97
C LEU A 46 -13.46 32.29 -17.47
N SER A 47 -12.44 33.11 -17.19
CA SER A 47 -11.07 32.72 -17.49
C SER A 47 -10.58 31.63 -16.52
N TYR A 48 -9.60 30.84 -16.95
CA TYR A 48 -9.01 29.79 -16.12
C TYR A 48 -8.32 30.36 -14.87
N GLU A 49 -7.65 31.51 -14.98
CA GLU A 49 -7.05 32.20 -13.84
C GLU A 49 -8.13 32.57 -12.82
N ARG A 50 -9.26 33.11 -13.29
CA ARG A 50 -10.37 33.48 -12.41
C ARG A 50 -11.01 32.26 -11.76
N PHE A 51 -11.13 31.16 -12.48
CA PHE A 51 -11.57 29.88 -11.94
C PHE A 51 -10.65 29.41 -10.80
N ARG A 52 -9.33 29.42 -10.99
CA ARG A 52 -8.37 29.02 -9.94
C ARG A 52 -8.47 29.90 -8.70
N GLU A 53 -8.63 31.21 -8.85
CA GLU A 53 -8.85 32.12 -7.72
C GLU A 53 -10.11 31.79 -6.93
N LEU A 54 -11.21 31.46 -7.62
CA LEU A 54 -12.47 31.07 -6.97
C LEU A 54 -12.33 29.74 -6.24
N MET A 55 -11.67 28.75 -6.84
CA MET A 55 -11.41 27.46 -6.19
C MET A 55 -10.53 27.62 -4.94
N ASP A 56 -9.52 28.47 -5.00
CA ASP A 56 -8.67 28.80 -3.86
C ASP A 56 -9.44 29.53 -2.73
N GLN A 57 -10.40 30.39 -3.10
CA GLN A 57 -11.32 30.99 -2.11
C GLN A 57 -12.17 29.92 -1.42
N VAL A 58 -12.74 28.98 -2.17
CA VAL A 58 -13.50 27.86 -1.62
C VAL A 58 -12.61 27.01 -0.70
N ASN A 59 -11.40 26.68 -1.14
CA ASN A 59 -10.41 25.94 -0.37
C ASN A 59 -10.18 26.58 1.01
N ARG A 60 -9.93 27.90 1.05
CA ARG A 60 -9.79 28.65 2.32
C ARG A 60 -11.04 28.60 3.18
N LEU A 61 -12.22 28.72 2.57
CA LEU A 61 -13.50 28.77 3.27
C LEU A 61 -13.80 27.47 4.02
N ILE A 62 -13.39 26.33 3.46
CA ILE A 62 -13.63 25.00 4.03
C ILE A 62 -12.47 24.47 4.88
N GLY A 63 -11.50 25.32 5.23
CA GLY A 63 -10.43 25.00 6.18
C GLY A 63 -9.06 24.68 5.56
N GLY A 64 -8.91 24.84 4.24
CA GLY A 64 -7.66 24.56 3.51
C GLY A 64 -7.43 23.06 3.24
N HIS A 65 -6.47 22.75 2.36
CA HIS A 65 -6.08 21.39 1.95
C HIS A 65 -7.23 20.54 1.39
N SER A 66 -8.14 21.17 0.64
CA SER A 66 -9.26 20.51 -0.01
C SER A 66 -8.96 20.13 -1.46
N ALA A 67 -9.89 19.39 -2.10
CA ALA A 67 -9.85 19.10 -3.53
C ALA A 67 -9.90 20.37 -4.43
N TYR A 68 -10.30 21.52 -3.88
CA TYR A 68 -10.34 22.80 -4.60
C TYR A 68 -9.01 23.57 -4.53
N ASP A 69 -8.01 23.04 -3.84
CA ASP A 69 -6.69 23.65 -3.84
C ASP A 69 -6.14 23.73 -5.28
N PRO A 70 -5.65 24.89 -5.74
CA PRO A 70 -5.12 25.07 -7.09
C PRO A 70 -4.03 24.10 -7.52
N GLU A 71 -3.31 23.47 -6.58
CA GLU A 71 -2.32 22.41 -6.85
C GLU A 71 -2.96 21.03 -7.07
N TYR A 72 -4.19 20.82 -6.59
CA TYR A 72 -4.90 19.54 -6.60
C TYR A 72 -6.10 19.49 -7.56
N LEU A 73 -6.41 20.59 -8.25
CA LEU A 73 -7.52 20.66 -9.20
C LEU A 73 -7.42 19.60 -10.31
N GLU A 74 -6.24 19.41 -10.89
CA GLU A 74 -6.01 18.41 -11.95
C GLU A 74 -6.28 16.99 -11.45
N HIS A 75 -5.95 16.68 -10.20
CA HIS A 75 -6.20 15.37 -9.58
C HIS A 75 -7.69 15.11 -9.30
N SER A 76 -8.49 16.16 -9.21
CA SER A 76 -9.93 16.09 -8.94
C SER A 76 -10.79 16.17 -10.21
N THR A 77 -10.15 16.34 -11.37
CA THR A 77 -10.83 16.49 -12.65
C THR A 77 -10.99 15.12 -13.33
N ARG A 78 -12.17 14.87 -13.90
CA ARG A 78 -12.42 13.70 -14.75
C ARG A 78 -12.56 14.17 -16.19
N VAL A 79 -11.82 13.53 -17.09
CA VAL A 79 -11.92 13.81 -18.53
C VAL A 79 -12.71 12.68 -19.18
N PRO A 80 -13.75 12.96 -19.97
CA PRO A 80 -14.46 11.94 -20.73
C PRO A 80 -13.48 11.15 -21.61
N GLN A 81 -13.52 9.82 -21.52
CA GLN A 81 -12.69 8.94 -22.34
C GLN A 81 -13.36 8.71 -23.69
N THR A 82 -12.62 8.85 -24.78
CA THR A 82 -13.13 8.53 -26.11
C THR A 82 -13.28 7.01 -26.27
N TYR A 83 -14.12 6.57 -27.22
CA TYR A 83 -14.28 5.15 -27.52
C TYR A 83 -12.94 4.50 -27.87
N GLU A 84 -12.12 5.17 -28.67
CA GLU A 84 -10.80 4.70 -29.08
C GLU A 84 -9.86 4.55 -27.88
N GLY A 85 -9.87 5.51 -26.96
CA GLY A 85 -9.07 5.44 -25.73
C GLY A 85 -9.55 4.34 -24.78
N ALA A 86 -10.86 4.11 -24.68
CA ALA A 86 -11.42 3.00 -23.90
C ALA A 86 -11.05 1.63 -24.51
N LEU A 87 -11.07 1.53 -25.84
CA LEU A 87 -10.66 0.33 -26.55
C LEU A 87 -9.16 0.05 -26.37
N GLU A 88 -8.31 1.08 -26.43
CA GLU A 88 -6.87 0.95 -26.20
C GLU A 88 -6.57 0.46 -24.77
N GLU A 89 -7.23 1.05 -23.76
CA GLU A 89 -7.06 0.63 -22.37
C GLU A 89 -7.56 -0.81 -22.14
N TYR A 90 -8.71 -1.16 -22.73
CA TYR A 90 -9.22 -2.53 -22.72
C TYR A 90 -8.23 -3.52 -23.32
N SER A 91 -7.70 -3.22 -24.51
CA SER A 91 -6.69 -4.06 -25.18
C SER A 91 -5.43 -4.20 -24.33
N ALA A 92 -4.95 -3.11 -23.71
CA ALA A 92 -3.79 -3.17 -22.82
C ALA A 92 -4.03 -4.10 -21.62
N ILE A 93 -5.21 -4.03 -20.98
CA ILE A 93 -5.59 -4.92 -19.86
C ILE A 93 -5.62 -6.39 -20.32
N VAL A 94 -6.20 -6.67 -21.49
CA VAL A 94 -6.35 -8.03 -22.01
C VAL A 94 -5.01 -8.62 -22.45
N GLU A 95 -4.20 -7.85 -23.17
CA GLU A 95 -2.99 -8.35 -23.82
C GLU A 95 -1.79 -8.39 -22.87
N LYS A 96 -1.58 -7.32 -22.09
CA LYS A 96 -0.42 -7.17 -21.19
C LYS A 96 -0.69 -7.75 -19.80
N ASP A 97 -1.78 -7.34 -19.16
CA ASP A 97 -2.12 -7.78 -17.80
C ASP A 97 -2.88 -9.12 -17.76
N ARG A 98 -3.47 -9.56 -18.87
CA ARG A 98 -4.25 -10.81 -18.95
C ARG A 98 -5.42 -10.88 -17.95
N TYR A 99 -6.07 -9.73 -17.68
CA TYR A 99 -7.17 -9.53 -16.72
C TYR A 99 -6.86 -9.91 -15.25
N THR A 100 -6.35 -11.11 -14.98
CA THR A 100 -5.90 -11.57 -13.67
C THR A 100 -4.72 -10.76 -13.14
N GLY A 101 -3.83 -10.25 -14.01
CA GLY A 101 -2.74 -9.34 -13.60
C GLY A 101 -3.26 -8.02 -13.07
N ALA A 102 -4.21 -7.38 -13.76
CA ALA A 102 -4.83 -6.13 -13.31
C ALA A 102 -5.49 -6.28 -11.93
N PHE A 103 -6.24 -7.37 -11.71
CA PHE A 103 -6.79 -7.69 -10.40
C PHE A 103 -5.72 -7.98 -9.35
N ALA A 104 -4.64 -8.66 -9.73
CA ALA A 104 -3.53 -8.94 -8.82
C ALA A 104 -2.81 -7.65 -8.38
N ARG A 105 -2.71 -6.63 -9.25
CA ARG A 105 -2.19 -5.29 -8.90
C ARG A 105 -3.03 -4.65 -7.79
N ILE A 106 -4.35 -4.59 -7.97
CA ILE A 106 -5.28 -4.05 -6.97
C ILE A 106 -5.20 -4.84 -5.66
N PHE A 107 -5.20 -6.17 -5.75
CA PHE A 107 -5.07 -7.03 -4.58
C PHE A 107 -3.79 -6.70 -3.79
N CYS A 108 -2.67 -6.51 -4.50
CA CYS A 108 -1.40 -6.19 -3.87
C CYS A 108 -1.36 -4.77 -3.28
N ASP A 109 -2.05 -3.80 -3.89
CA ASP A 109 -2.18 -2.46 -3.33
C ASP A 109 -2.83 -2.48 -1.94
N TYR A 110 -3.96 -3.17 -1.79
CA TYR A 110 -4.65 -3.29 -0.49
C TYR A 110 -3.91 -4.18 0.49
N MET A 111 -3.48 -5.38 0.08
CA MET A 111 -2.74 -6.28 0.97
C MET A 111 -1.39 -5.71 1.37
N GLY A 112 -0.73 -4.93 0.50
CA GLY A 112 0.52 -4.24 0.80
C GLY A 112 0.36 -3.20 1.91
N LEU A 113 -0.77 -2.49 1.94
CA LEU A 113 -1.10 -1.57 3.04
C LEU A 113 -1.26 -2.29 4.38
N LEU A 114 -1.87 -3.47 4.39
CA LEU A 114 -2.02 -4.27 5.61
C LEU A 114 -0.69 -4.91 6.05
N LEU A 115 0.05 -5.51 5.12
CA LEU A 115 1.31 -6.20 5.39
C LEU A 115 2.46 -5.26 5.75
N SER A 116 2.34 -3.98 5.41
CA SER A 116 3.28 -2.96 5.84
C SER A 116 3.11 -2.55 7.31
N LEU A 117 2.02 -2.96 7.97
CA LEU A 117 1.77 -2.66 9.39
C LEU A 117 1.60 -3.92 10.24
N LEU A 118 0.62 -4.77 9.91
CA LEU A 118 0.17 -5.87 10.79
C LEU A 118 1.27 -6.86 11.22
N PRO A 119 2.24 -7.25 10.37
CA PRO A 119 3.24 -8.24 10.77
C PRO A 119 4.13 -7.79 11.94
N VAL A 120 4.26 -6.48 12.21
CA VAL A 120 5.03 -6.00 13.37
C VAL A 120 4.43 -6.49 14.69
N PHE A 121 3.09 -6.59 14.77
CA PHE A 121 2.40 -7.08 15.95
C PHE A 121 2.73 -8.55 16.21
N LEU A 122 2.85 -9.37 15.16
CA LEU A 122 3.25 -10.77 15.30
C LEU A 122 4.67 -10.90 15.86
N ALA A 123 5.61 -10.09 15.35
CA ALA A 123 6.98 -10.06 15.84
C ALA A 123 7.04 -9.69 17.34
N VAL A 124 6.32 -8.64 17.74
CA VAL A 124 6.28 -8.14 19.12
C VAL A 124 5.59 -9.13 20.05
N ALA A 125 4.41 -9.64 19.67
CA ALA A 125 3.61 -10.56 20.47
C ALA A 125 4.41 -11.82 20.82
N ARG A 126 5.23 -12.33 19.90
CA ARG A 126 6.12 -13.46 20.16
C ARG A 126 7.19 -13.14 21.21
N ILE A 127 7.81 -11.96 21.20
CA ILE A 127 8.80 -11.58 22.22
C ILE A 127 8.14 -11.37 23.59
N LEU A 128 6.96 -10.72 23.62
CA LEU A 128 6.20 -10.56 24.86
C LEU A 128 5.78 -11.92 25.44
N LYS A 129 5.36 -12.86 24.59
CA LYS A 129 5.04 -14.23 25.00
C LYS A 129 6.27 -14.96 25.53
N ASP A 130 7.40 -14.92 24.82
CA ASP A 130 8.65 -15.54 25.27
C ASP A 130 9.09 -15.00 26.65
N LYS A 131 8.91 -13.69 26.90
CA LYS A 131 9.22 -13.05 28.17
C LYS A 131 8.28 -13.49 29.30
N ARG A 132 6.97 -13.53 29.02
CA ARG A 132 5.94 -13.97 29.97
C ARG A 132 6.16 -15.43 30.40
N GLU A 133 6.52 -16.30 29.48
CA GLU A 133 6.74 -17.73 29.72
C GLU A 133 8.18 -18.06 30.16
N GLN A 134 9.03 -17.05 30.39
CA GLN A 134 10.45 -17.23 30.74
C GLN A 134 11.21 -18.18 29.79
N ALA A 135 10.82 -18.19 28.51
CA ALA A 135 11.31 -19.14 27.51
C ALA A 135 12.83 -19.03 27.30
N SER A 136 13.43 -17.88 27.61
CA SER A 136 14.88 -17.67 27.58
C SER A 136 15.65 -18.66 28.46
N GLN A 137 15.11 -19.04 29.63
CA GLN A 137 15.78 -19.97 30.55
C GLN A 137 16.02 -21.35 29.92
N VAL A 138 15.04 -21.83 29.14
CA VAL A 138 15.15 -23.12 28.43
C VAL A 138 15.97 -22.97 27.16
N ILE A 139 15.69 -21.93 26.36
CA ILE A 139 16.30 -21.76 25.02
C ILE A 139 17.80 -21.50 25.13
N TRP A 140 18.24 -20.69 26.10
CA TRP A 140 19.65 -20.33 26.23
C TRP A 140 20.54 -21.52 26.62
N SER A 141 19.97 -22.54 27.27
CA SER A 141 20.65 -23.79 27.62
C SER A 141 20.91 -24.72 26.42
N LYS A 142 20.21 -24.52 25.30
CA LYS A 142 20.28 -25.43 24.14
C LYS A 142 21.51 -25.15 23.28
N ARG A 143 22.09 -26.18 22.67
CA ARG A 143 23.27 -26.04 21.76
C ARG A 143 22.98 -25.31 20.44
N ALA A 144 21.71 -25.02 20.13
CA ALA A 144 21.34 -24.31 18.90
C ALA A 144 22.02 -22.94 18.81
N SER A 145 22.49 -22.57 17.62
CA SER A 145 23.12 -21.26 17.39
C SER A 145 22.09 -20.12 17.46
N SER A 146 22.55 -18.93 17.82
CA SER A 146 21.74 -17.70 17.82
C SER A 146 21.12 -17.43 16.45
N SER A 147 21.87 -17.68 15.37
CA SER A 147 21.38 -17.53 14.00
C SER A 147 20.26 -18.51 13.67
N CYS A 148 20.40 -19.78 14.02
CA CYS A 148 19.37 -20.80 13.80
C CYS A 148 18.07 -20.44 14.54
N ILE A 149 18.17 -19.96 15.79
CA ILE A 149 17.01 -19.56 16.59
C ILE A 149 16.29 -18.36 15.96
N ILE A 150 17.02 -17.30 15.63
CA ILE A 150 16.41 -16.09 15.05
C ILE A 150 15.83 -16.37 13.66
N LEU A 151 16.57 -17.07 12.80
CA LEU A 151 16.16 -17.33 11.43
C LEU A 151 14.93 -18.25 11.38
N SER A 152 14.90 -19.34 12.17
CA SER A 152 13.74 -20.23 12.22
C SER A 152 12.47 -19.50 12.67
N ARG A 153 12.59 -18.63 13.68
CA ARG A 153 11.47 -17.82 14.20
C ARG A 153 11.00 -16.79 13.18
N TYR A 154 11.94 -16.11 12.52
CA TYR A 154 11.63 -15.12 11.49
C TYR A 154 10.95 -15.78 10.28
N LEU A 155 11.50 -16.88 9.76
CA LEU A 155 10.92 -17.60 8.62
C LEU A 155 9.55 -18.20 8.96
N ALA A 156 9.36 -18.75 10.17
CA ALA A 156 8.07 -19.22 10.61
C ALA A 156 7.04 -18.08 10.71
N ALA A 157 7.43 -16.93 11.26
CA ALA A 157 6.56 -15.76 11.32
C ALA A 157 6.20 -15.25 9.91
N LEU A 158 7.18 -15.16 9.01
CA LEU A 158 6.95 -14.75 7.63
C LEU A 158 6.02 -15.71 6.89
N ALA A 159 6.23 -17.03 7.03
CA ALA A 159 5.35 -18.03 6.45
C ALA A 159 3.91 -17.91 6.99
N MET A 160 3.75 -17.75 8.30
CA MET A 160 2.43 -17.60 8.94
C MET A 160 1.75 -16.28 8.58
N THR A 161 2.51 -15.21 8.34
CA THR A 161 1.98 -13.93 7.82
C THR A 161 1.52 -14.07 6.37
N MET A 162 2.28 -14.77 5.53
CA MET A 162 1.95 -14.91 4.11
C MET A 162 0.85 -15.94 3.85
N LEU A 163 0.67 -16.94 4.72
CA LEU A 163 -0.34 -17.99 4.56
C LEU A 163 -1.76 -17.45 4.32
N PRO A 164 -2.35 -16.59 5.17
CA PRO A 164 -3.70 -16.07 4.92
C PRO A 164 -3.77 -15.27 3.61
N VAL A 165 -2.72 -14.51 3.28
CA VAL A 165 -2.65 -13.73 2.03
C VAL A 165 -2.66 -14.64 0.81
N ILE A 166 -1.91 -15.74 0.84
CA ILE A 166 -1.87 -16.74 -0.24
C ILE A 166 -3.24 -17.41 -0.39
N LEU A 167 -3.90 -17.77 0.72
CA LEU A 167 -5.23 -18.39 0.67
C LEU A 167 -6.28 -17.43 0.10
N THR A 168 -6.30 -16.17 0.55
CA THR A 168 -7.21 -15.15 0.01
C THR A 168 -6.90 -14.85 -1.46
N ALA A 169 -5.62 -14.74 -1.82
CA ALA A 169 -5.20 -14.55 -3.20
C ALA A 169 -5.62 -15.69 -4.12
N ALA A 170 -5.54 -16.94 -3.65
CA ALA A 170 -6.01 -18.09 -4.41
C ALA A 170 -7.52 -17.99 -4.68
N CYS A 171 -8.32 -17.61 -3.68
CA CYS A 171 -9.75 -17.38 -3.85
C CYS A 171 -10.03 -16.26 -4.88
N CYS A 172 -9.34 -15.12 -4.77
CA CYS A 172 -9.43 -14.03 -5.74
C CYS A 172 -9.04 -14.49 -7.15
N HIS A 173 -7.92 -15.20 -7.29
CA HIS A 173 -7.44 -15.73 -8.56
C HIS A 173 -8.48 -16.63 -9.22
N PHE A 174 -9.06 -17.59 -8.49
CA PHE A 174 -10.08 -18.48 -9.04
C PHE A 174 -11.30 -17.71 -9.57
N ARG A 175 -11.76 -16.68 -8.84
CA ARG A 175 -12.88 -15.84 -9.28
C ARG A 175 -12.54 -15.00 -10.50
N CYS A 176 -11.35 -14.42 -10.54
CA CYS A 176 -10.89 -13.62 -11.68
C CYS A 176 -10.69 -14.50 -12.92
N ALA A 177 -10.10 -15.68 -12.76
CA ALA A 177 -9.86 -16.63 -13.85
C ALA A 177 -11.16 -17.20 -14.41
N SER A 178 -12.15 -17.51 -13.56
CA SER A 178 -13.45 -17.98 -14.04
C SER A 178 -14.23 -16.88 -14.77
N ALA A 179 -14.19 -15.64 -14.28
CA ALA A 179 -14.81 -14.50 -14.95
C ALA A 179 -14.15 -14.21 -16.32
N ALA A 180 -12.81 -14.26 -16.38
CA ALA A 180 -12.08 -14.11 -17.64
C ALA A 180 -12.45 -15.20 -18.65
N ALA A 181 -12.52 -16.47 -18.20
CA ALA A 181 -12.90 -17.59 -19.05
C ALA A 181 -14.33 -17.45 -19.59
N ALA A 182 -15.28 -16.99 -18.76
CA ALA A 182 -16.67 -16.74 -19.19
C ALA A 182 -16.77 -15.63 -20.25
N ALA A 183 -15.86 -14.65 -20.20
CA ALA A 183 -15.76 -13.57 -21.18
C ALA A 183 -14.89 -13.92 -22.40
N GLY A 184 -14.34 -15.14 -22.49
CA GLY A 184 -13.43 -15.53 -23.57
C GLY A 184 -12.04 -14.88 -23.52
N ILE A 185 -11.66 -14.31 -22.37
CA ILE A 185 -10.40 -13.59 -22.17
C ILE A 185 -9.34 -14.56 -21.60
N PRO A 186 -8.13 -14.64 -22.18
CA PRO A 186 -7.07 -15.49 -21.65
C PRO A 186 -6.51 -14.94 -20.33
N ALA A 187 -6.55 -15.76 -19.28
CA ALA A 187 -6.04 -15.43 -17.96
C ALA A 187 -4.58 -15.89 -17.74
N ASP A 188 -3.75 -15.08 -17.09
CA ASP A 188 -2.46 -15.52 -16.56
C ASP A 188 -2.67 -16.26 -15.23
N GLN A 189 -2.45 -17.58 -15.25
CA GLN A 189 -2.63 -18.47 -14.10
C GLN A 189 -1.61 -18.24 -12.97
N LEU A 190 -0.50 -17.56 -13.25
CA LEU A 190 0.55 -17.26 -12.29
C LEU A 190 0.58 -15.80 -11.87
N ALA A 191 -0.37 -14.97 -12.33
CA ALA A 191 -0.42 -13.55 -12.03
C ALA A 191 -0.30 -13.29 -10.52
N PHE A 192 -1.23 -13.81 -9.72
CA PHE A 192 -1.22 -13.62 -8.28
C PHE A 192 0.06 -14.14 -7.61
N VAL A 193 0.63 -15.25 -8.08
CA VAL A 193 1.88 -15.79 -7.53
C VAL A 193 3.03 -14.81 -7.75
N LYS A 194 3.19 -14.30 -8.98
CA LYS A 194 4.24 -13.32 -9.34
C LYS A 194 4.10 -12.05 -8.51
N TYR A 195 2.88 -11.54 -8.39
CA TYR A 195 2.59 -10.31 -7.67
C TYR A 195 2.75 -10.46 -6.15
N ILE A 196 2.33 -11.57 -5.53
CA ILE A 196 2.58 -11.83 -4.11
C ILE A 196 4.09 -11.93 -3.84
N ALA A 197 4.81 -12.70 -4.65
CA ALA A 197 6.25 -12.91 -4.46
C ALA A 197 7.08 -11.65 -4.72
N GLY A 198 6.77 -10.91 -5.79
CA GLY A 198 7.51 -9.71 -6.19
C GLY A 198 7.11 -8.46 -5.42
N TRP A 199 5.82 -8.28 -5.11
CA TRP A 199 5.30 -7.05 -4.52
C TRP A 199 5.15 -7.14 -3.00
N LEU A 200 4.43 -8.15 -2.51
CA LEU A 200 4.00 -8.24 -1.12
C LEU A 200 5.08 -8.79 -0.19
N LEU A 201 5.73 -9.88 -0.61
CA LEU A 201 6.72 -10.59 0.22
C LEU A 201 7.85 -9.67 0.70
N PRO A 202 8.48 -8.80 -0.11
CA PRO A 202 9.54 -7.92 0.35
C PRO A 202 9.10 -6.94 1.44
N GLY A 203 7.88 -6.39 1.32
CA GLY A 203 7.31 -5.48 2.31
C GLY A 203 7.02 -6.20 3.64
N ALA A 204 6.39 -7.37 3.58
CA ALA A 204 6.11 -8.18 4.76
C ALA A 204 7.39 -8.63 5.47
N ALA A 205 8.40 -9.05 4.69
CA ALA A 205 9.72 -9.41 5.18
C ALA A 205 10.38 -8.25 5.92
N PHE A 206 10.38 -7.05 5.33
CA PHE A 206 10.93 -5.86 5.96
C PHE A 206 10.20 -5.51 7.27
N THR A 207 8.87 -5.49 7.27
CA THR A 207 8.06 -5.20 8.47
C THR A 207 8.39 -6.15 9.61
N LEU A 208 8.46 -7.45 9.32
CA LEU A 208 8.83 -8.46 10.31
C LEU A 208 10.27 -8.29 10.79
N ALA A 209 11.22 -8.05 9.89
CA ALA A 209 12.62 -7.90 10.25
C ALA A 209 12.86 -6.68 11.15
N ALA A 210 12.21 -5.55 10.85
CA ALA A 210 12.22 -4.36 11.68
C ALA A 210 11.60 -4.65 13.07
N GLY A 211 10.44 -5.31 13.10
CA GLY A 211 9.80 -5.74 14.33
C GLY A 211 10.70 -6.63 15.19
N PHE A 212 11.35 -7.63 14.58
CA PHE A 212 12.28 -8.52 15.27
C PHE A 212 13.46 -7.76 15.86
N LEU A 213 14.14 -6.91 15.09
CA LEU A 213 15.30 -6.18 15.58
C LEU A 213 14.94 -5.21 16.71
N ILE A 214 13.89 -4.39 16.51
CA ILE A 214 13.50 -3.36 17.49
C ILE A 214 12.96 -4.01 18.76
N SER A 215 12.14 -5.06 18.66
CA SER A 215 11.65 -5.77 19.84
C SER A 215 12.77 -6.54 20.54
N GLU A 216 13.74 -7.08 19.81
CA GLU A 216 14.91 -7.71 20.43
C GLU A 216 15.77 -6.68 21.16
N LEU A 217 15.89 -5.44 20.68
CA LEU A 217 16.61 -4.37 21.38
C LEU A 217 15.85 -3.88 22.63
N THR A 218 14.55 -3.62 22.48
CA THR A 218 13.74 -2.89 23.47
C THR A 218 12.97 -3.76 24.46
N GLU A 219 12.80 -5.05 24.18
CA GLU A 219 12.04 -6.01 25.00
C GLU A 219 10.61 -5.58 25.39
N GLY A 220 9.99 -4.74 24.54
CA GLY A 220 8.69 -4.15 24.79
C GLY A 220 7.93 -3.80 23.52
N ILE A 221 6.85 -3.01 23.69
CA ILE A 221 5.92 -2.64 22.61
C ILE A 221 6.47 -1.56 21.66
N TRP A 222 7.66 -1.01 21.93
CA TRP A 222 8.26 0.10 21.18
C TRP A 222 8.38 -0.16 19.67
N ALA A 223 8.59 -1.41 19.25
CA ALA A 223 8.63 -1.75 17.83
C ALA A 223 7.30 -1.45 17.12
N VAL A 224 6.15 -1.68 17.78
CA VAL A 224 4.84 -1.32 17.22
C VAL A 224 4.72 0.18 17.06
N LEU A 225 5.16 0.96 18.05
CA LEU A 225 5.06 2.43 18.03
C LEU A 225 5.94 3.04 16.93
N PHE A 226 7.22 2.66 16.88
CA PHE A 226 8.15 3.18 15.87
C PHE A 226 7.77 2.75 14.46
N HIS A 227 7.38 1.48 14.29
CA HIS A 227 6.95 0.99 12.98
C HIS A 227 5.62 1.61 12.55
N GLY A 228 4.69 1.80 13.49
CA GLY A 228 3.42 2.48 13.23
C GLY A 228 3.63 3.94 12.78
N LEU A 229 4.54 4.68 13.41
CA LEU A 229 4.88 6.03 12.98
C LEU A 229 5.55 6.05 11.60
N PHE A 230 6.47 5.11 11.34
CA PHE A 230 7.11 4.96 10.04
C PHE A 230 6.11 4.60 8.93
N TRP A 231 5.19 3.68 9.21
CA TRP A 231 4.09 3.31 8.32
C TRP A 231 3.17 4.50 8.03
N PHE A 232 2.77 5.25 9.07
CA PHE A 232 1.95 6.44 8.92
C PHE A 232 2.63 7.47 8.02
N TYR A 233 3.90 7.79 8.29
CA TYR A 233 4.69 8.67 7.43
C TYR A 233 4.74 8.18 5.96
N SER A 234 4.94 6.88 5.74
CA SER A 234 4.97 6.31 4.38
C SER A 234 3.64 6.44 3.64
N ILE A 235 2.50 6.36 4.34
CA ILE A 235 1.18 6.53 3.71
C ILE A 235 0.96 7.98 3.31
N PHE A 236 1.34 8.94 4.17
CA PHE A 236 1.20 10.37 3.83
C PHE A 236 2.03 10.76 2.61
N GLN A 237 3.22 10.17 2.43
CA GLN A 237 4.00 10.34 1.20
C GLN A 237 3.32 9.78 -0.06
N SER A 238 2.35 8.89 0.10
CA SER A 238 1.64 8.24 -1.00
C SER A 238 0.24 8.83 -1.23
N PHE A 239 -0.16 9.82 -0.42
CA PHE A 239 -1.47 10.48 -0.55
C PHE A 239 -1.60 11.29 -1.84
N THR A 240 -0.50 11.83 -2.35
CA THR A 240 -0.47 12.65 -3.58
C THR A 240 -0.52 11.85 -4.88
N GLY A 241 -0.55 10.51 -4.82
CA GLY A 241 -0.62 9.68 -6.01
C GLY A 241 -0.84 8.21 -5.69
N LEU A 242 -2.01 7.69 -6.09
CA LEU A 242 -2.39 6.30 -5.88
C LEU A 242 -2.03 5.38 -7.05
N ASN A 243 -1.59 5.91 -8.19
CA ASN A 243 -1.30 5.17 -9.42
C ASN A 243 0.18 5.28 -9.80
N GLY A 244 1.08 4.82 -8.92
CA GLY A 244 2.52 4.74 -9.22
C GLY A 244 3.39 5.76 -8.48
N ASN A 245 4.44 6.25 -9.15
CA ASN A 245 5.55 6.98 -8.52
C ASN A 245 6.13 6.20 -7.33
N PHE A 246 6.57 4.97 -7.62
CA PHE A 246 6.98 4.01 -6.60
C PHE A 246 8.24 4.45 -5.85
N GLY A 247 9.25 4.96 -6.56
CA GLY A 247 10.50 5.45 -5.97
C GLY A 247 11.05 4.52 -4.87
N LEU A 248 11.41 5.08 -3.72
CA LEU A 248 11.78 4.31 -2.51
C LEU A 248 10.67 4.32 -1.44
N LYS A 249 9.40 4.46 -1.84
CA LYS A 249 8.28 4.43 -0.89
C LYS A 249 8.15 3.03 -0.28
N PHE A 250 7.93 2.96 1.02
CA PHE A 250 7.77 1.70 1.73
C PHE A 250 6.48 0.98 1.32
N VAL A 251 5.38 1.74 1.22
CA VAL A 251 4.07 1.28 0.76
C VAL A 251 3.80 1.80 -0.66
N PRO A 252 4.34 1.18 -1.72
CA PRO A 252 4.03 1.55 -3.10
C PRO A 252 2.55 1.34 -3.38
N ARG A 253 1.92 2.33 -4.02
CA ARG A 253 0.48 2.34 -4.30
C ARG A 253 0.23 2.25 -5.80
N PHE A 254 -0.68 1.37 -6.19
CA PHE A 254 -1.24 1.32 -7.55
C PHE A 254 -2.69 0.85 -7.48
N ASN A 255 -3.58 1.79 -7.18
CA ASN A 255 -5.01 1.53 -6.97
C ASN A 255 -5.82 1.81 -8.24
N SER A 256 -5.46 1.14 -9.34
CA SER A 256 -6.21 1.24 -10.59
C SER A 256 -6.27 -0.09 -11.29
N PHE A 257 -7.48 -0.46 -11.73
CA PHE A 257 -7.72 -1.63 -12.56
C PHE A 257 -7.09 -1.46 -13.95
N GLY A 258 -7.28 -0.29 -14.55
CA GLY A 258 -6.69 0.09 -15.82
C GLY A 258 -5.29 0.68 -15.65
N ASN A 259 -5.01 1.73 -16.42
CA ASN A 259 -3.71 2.39 -16.49
C ASN A 259 -2.56 1.39 -16.70
N THR A 260 -2.80 0.36 -17.50
CA THR A 260 -1.87 -0.75 -17.73
C THR A 260 -0.55 -0.24 -18.30
N GLU A 261 -0.61 0.65 -19.29
CA GLU A 261 0.58 1.27 -19.87
C GLU A 261 1.41 2.03 -18.83
N LEU A 262 0.75 2.83 -17.99
CA LEU A 262 1.41 3.56 -16.91
C LEU A 262 2.08 2.60 -15.93
N PHE A 263 1.39 1.53 -15.53
CA PHE A 263 1.96 0.53 -14.61
C PHE A 263 3.23 -0.10 -15.18
N PHE A 264 3.18 -0.61 -16.42
CA PHE A 264 4.32 -1.26 -17.04
C PHE A 264 5.47 -0.29 -17.34
N SER A 265 5.17 0.99 -17.59
CA SER A 265 6.21 2.02 -17.73
C SER A 265 7.00 2.25 -16.43
N GLN A 266 6.41 1.97 -15.27
CA GLN A 266 6.99 2.15 -13.94
C GLN A 266 7.34 0.83 -13.23
N LEU A 267 7.20 -0.31 -13.91
CA LEU A 267 7.42 -1.62 -13.31
C LEU A 267 8.88 -1.80 -12.85
N SER A 268 9.85 -1.24 -13.57
CA SER A 268 11.26 -1.25 -13.16
C SER A 268 11.46 -0.59 -11.80
N ASP A 269 10.80 0.54 -11.56
CA ASP A 269 10.90 1.27 -10.29
C ASP A 269 10.33 0.45 -9.14
N LEU A 270 9.20 -0.24 -9.37
CA LEU A 270 8.65 -1.18 -8.40
C LEU A 270 9.65 -2.30 -8.11
N ILE A 271 10.24 -2.93 -9.13
CA ILE A 271 11.20 -4.02 -8.94
C ILE A 271 12.40 -3.55 -8.12
N VAL A 272 13.00 -2.41 -8.46
CA VAL A 272 14.13 -1.83 -7.72
C VAL A 272 13.74 -1.57 -6.26
N ASN A 273 12.59 -0.95 -6.03
CA ASN A 273 12.05 -0.70 -4.70
C ASN A 273 11.94 -2.00 -3.88
N ARG A 274 11.33 -3.04 -4.46
CA ARG A 274 11.11 -4.33 -3.81
C ARG A 274 12.43 -5.04 -3.49
N ILE A 275 13.43 -4.96 -4.37
CA ILE A 275 14.79 -5.47 -4.12
C ILE A 275 15.43 -4.74 -2.94
N VAL A 276 15.31 -3.41 -2.87
CA VAL A 276 15.86 -2.60 -1.76
C VAL A 276 15.25 -3.03 -0.43
N TYR A 277 13.92 -3.16 -0.34
CA TYR A 277 13.27 -3.58 0.91
C TYR A 277 13.60 -5.02 1.30
N LEU A 278 13.75 -5.92 0.33
CA LEU A 278 14.22 -7.28 0.59
C LEU A 278 15.65 -7.28 1.14
N ALA A 279 16.55 -6.49 0.55
CA ALA A 279 17.94 -6.35 1.02
C ALA A 279 18.00 -5.76 2.44
N LEU A 280 17.18 -4.74 2.72
CA LEU A 280 17.03 -4.16 4.06
C LEU A 280 16.49 -5.18 5.06
N ALA A 281 15.51 -6.01 4.69
CA ALA A 281 15.00 -7.07 5.55
C ALA A 281 16.11 -8.07 5.95
N VAL A 282 16.91 -8.50 4.98
CA VAL A 282 18.06 -9.39 5.23
C VAL A 282 19.08 -8.72 6.15
N LEU A 283 19.42 -7.46 5.90
CA LEU A 283 20.34 -6.69 6.74
C LEU A 283 19.85 -6.60 8.19
N LEU A 284 18.57 -6.28 8.40
CA LEU A 284 17.98 -6.17 9.73
C LEU A 284 18.03 -7.51 10.51
N ILE A 285 17.77 -8.63 9.84
CA ILE A 285 17.91 -9.96 10.47
C ILE A 285 19.37 -10.28 10.78
N MET A 286 20.30 -9.96 9.87
CA MET A 286 21.74 -10.12 10.12
C MET A 286 22.21 -9.30 11.32
N LEU A 287 21.65 -8.12 11.55
CA LEU A 287 21.90 -7.29 12.75
C LEU A 287 21.19 -7.83 14.00
N CYS A 288 20.05 -8.49 13.86
CA CYS A 288 19.32 -9.07 14.99
C CYS A 288 20.06 -10.26 15.63
N VAL A 289 20.75 -11.08 14.84
CA VAL A 289 21.53 -12.24 15.31
C VAL A 289 22.59 -11.88 16.38
N PRO A 290 23.51 -10.92 16.16
CA PRO A 290 24.51 -10.54 17.16
C PRO A 290 23.86 -9.88 18.38
N VAL A 291 22.78 -9.10 18.22
CA VAL A 291 22.03 -8.53 19.36
C VAL A 291 21.49 -9.65 20.26
N TYR A 292 20.81 -10.63 19.67
CA TYR A 292 20.31 -11.80 20.40
C TYR A 292 21.45 -12.61 21.05
N SER A 293 22.56 -12.80 20.32
CA SER A 293 23.74 -13.52 20.83
C SER A 293 24.38 -12.81 22.03
N TRP A 294 24.45 -11.48 22.00
CA TRP A 294 24.98 -10.68 23.10
C TRP A 294 24.09 -10.82 24.34
N LYS A 295 22.76 -10.74 24.17
CA LYS A 295 21.79 -10.95 25.26
C LYS A 295 21.90 -12.33 25.88
N ARG A 296 22.02 -13.36 25.05
CA ARG A 296 22.19 -14.74 25.49
C ARG A 296 23.46 -14.97 26.33
N ARG A 297 24.52 -14.17 26.14
CA ARG A 297 25.76 -14.21 26.94
C ARG A 297 25.71 -13.28 28.17
N GLY A 298 24.50 -12.93 28.64
CA GLY A 298 24.27 -12.07 29.79
C GLY A 298 24.47 -10.57 29.52
N GLY A 299 24.52 -10.17 28.24
CA GLY A 299 24.46 -8.76 27.86
C GLY A 299 23.05 -8.19 28.05
N GLY A 300 22.94 -6.91 28.38
CA GLY A 300 21.64 -6.26 28.59
C GLY A 300 21.72 -4.75 28.43
N ILE A 301 20.59 -4.13 28.12
CA ILE A 301 20.44 -2.67 28.08
C ILE A 301 19.70 -2.27 29.35
N HIS A 302 20.42 -1.68 30.31
CA HIS A 302 19.83 -1.12 31.53
C HIS A 302 19.94 0.40 31.49
N TYR A 303 18.80 1.11 31.53
CA TYR A 303 18.73 2.57 31.51
C TYR A 303 19.57 3.21 30.39
N GLY A 304 19.54 2.63 29.18
CA GLY A 304 20.29 3.13 28.01
C GLY A 304 21.80 2.84 28.02
N LYS A 305 22.33 2.16 29.05
CA LYS A 305 23.74 1.74 29.10
C LYS A 305 23.89 0.27 28.73
N LEU A 306 24.88 -0.02 27.88
CA LEU A 306 25.28 -1.38 27.50
C LEU A 306 25.99 -2.05 28.69
N CYS A 307 25.39 -3.08 29.28
CA CYS A 307 26.05 -3.92 30.28
C CYS A 307 26.91 -5.00 29.58
N LYS A 308 28.16 -5.16 30.03
CA LYS A 308 29.10 -6.15 29.47
C LYS A 308 28.57 -7.57 29.68
N SER A 309 28.72 -8.40 28.65
CA SER A 309 28.56 -9.85 28.73
C SER A 309 29.49 -10.40 29.81
N ARG A 310 28.94 -11.18 30.74
CA ARG A 310 29.75 -11.99 31.66
C ARG A 310 30.36 -13.13 30.85
N HIS A 311 31.61 -12.98 30.42
CA HIS A 311 32.42 -14.12 30.02
C HIS A 311 32.73 -14.92 31.30
N GLY A 312 31.82 -15.83 31.65
CA GLY A 312 32.15 -16.93 32.55
C GLY A 312 32.97 -17.93 31.75
N SER A 313 34.28 -17.93 31.96
CA SER A 313 35.14 -19.07 31.67
C SER A 313 34.57 -20.30 32.39
N LEU A 314 34.09 -21.26 31.62
CA LEU A 314 34.01 -22.67 32.00
C LEU A 314 35.03 -23.41 31.15
#